data_AF-A0A7V9UY11-F1
#
_entry.id   AF-A0A7V9UY11-F1
#
_cell.length_a   1.000
_cell.length_b   1.000
_cell.length_c   1.000
_cell.angle_alpha   90.00
_cell.angle_beta   90.00
_cell.angle_gamma   90.00
#
_symmetry.space_group_name_H-M   'P 1'
#
loop_
_entity.id
_entity.type
_entity.pdbx_description
1 polymer ?
#
loop_
_entity_poly.entity_id
_entity_poly.type
_entity_poly.pdbx_seq_one_letter_code
_entity_poly.pdbx_strand_id
1 'polypeptide(L)' 'MALYLHCVICGRKQADGLISGAAWGRLELAADSNANGYPASAPVRVCPSCIGTHTNWQSLALSSASKAS' A
#
# COMPACT_ATOMS: atom_id res chain seq x y z
N MET A 1 10.60 -9.25 -9.60
CA MET A 1 10.36 -7.81 -9.84
C MET A 1 8.85 -7.59 -9.82
N ALA A 2 8.34 -6.76 -8.90
CA ALA A 2 6.91 -6.48 -8.83
C ALA A 2 6.52 -5.59 -10.01
N LEU A 3 5.88 -6.16 -11.03
CA LEU A 3 5.46 -5.46 -12.26
C LEU A 3 4.31 -4.48 -12.03
N TYR A 4 3.74 -4.44 -10.83
CA TYR A 4 2.53 -3.69 -10.51
C TYR A 4 2.57 -3.11 -9.09
N LEU A 5 2.14 -1.86 -8.96
CA LEU A 5 1.76 -1.20 -7.72
C LEU A 5 0.37 -1.69 -7.30
N HIS A 6 0.20 -2.03 -6.02
CA HIS A 6 -1.08 -2.50 -5.47
C HIS A 6 -1.55 -1.60 -4.33
N CYS A 7 -2.80 -1.14 -4.40
CA CYS A 7 -3.39 -0.28 -3.38
C CYS A 7 -4.00 -1.13 -2.28
N VAL A 8 -3.52 -0.97 -1.04
CA VAL A 8 -4.02 -1.74 0.10
C VAL A 8 -5.46 -1.36 0.49
N ILE A 9 -5.94 -0.17 0.13
CA ILE A 9 -7.28 0.30 0.50
C ILE A 9 -8.35 -0.23 -0.47
N CYS A 10 -8.13 -0.13 -1.78
CA CYS A 10 -9.14 -0.43 -2.80
C CYS A 10 -8.77 -1.59 -3.73
N GLY A 11 -7.61 -2.22 -3.54
CA GLY A 11 -7.15 -3.34 -4.37
C GLY A 11 -6.67 -2.95 -5.78
N ARG A 12 -6.64 -1.66 -6.11
CA ARG A 12 -6.19 -1.18 -7.44
C ARG A 12 -4.79 -1.69 -7.75
N LYS A 13 -4.63 -2.36 -8.90
CA LYS A 13 -3.33 -2.74 -9.49
C LYS A 13 -3.00 -1.79 -10.63
N GLN A 14 -1.79 -1.26 -10.67
CA GLN A 14 -1.31 -0.40 -11.75
C GLN A 14 0.09 -0.84 -12.15
N ALA A 15 0.39 -0.89 -13.44
CA ALA A 15 1.74 -1.23 -13.89
C ALA A 15 2.77 -0.24 -13.31
N ASP A 16 3.87 -0.78 -12.78
CA ASP A 16 4.98 0.03 -12.27
C ASP A 16 5.78 0.57 -13.47
N GLY A 17 5.28 1.64 -14.07
CA GLY A 17 6.01 2.44 -15.06
C GLY A 17 6.83 3.53 -14.37
N LEU A 18 7.93 3.98 -15.01
CA LEU A 18 8.94 4.95 -14.54
C LEU A 18 8.43 6.20 -13.76
N ILE A 19 7.17 6.58 -13.90
CA ILE A 19 6.55 7.79 -13.31
C ILE A 19 5.48 7.44 -12.25
N SER A 20 4.97 6.21 -12.23
CA SER A 20 3.80 5.82 -11.43
C SER A 20 4.09 5.72 -9.93
N GLY A 21 5.33 5.45 -9.53
CA GLY A 21 5.66 5.17 -8.13
C GLY A 21 5.60 6.39 -7.19
N ALA A 22 5.87 7.60 -7.69
CA ALA A 22 6.01 8.82 -6.87
C ALA A 22 4.67 9.42 -6.41
N ALA A 23 3.60 9.20 -7.18
CA ALA A 23 2.25 9.68 -6.82
C ALA A 23 1.53 8.78 -5.80
N TRP A 24 2.10 7.61 -5.49
CA TRP A 24 1.51 6.66 -4.57
C TRP A 24 2.00 6.91 -3.14
N GLY A 25 1.05 6.88 -2.20
CA GLY A 25 1.33 6.98 -0.78
C GLY A 25 2.06 5.74 -0.33
N ARG A 26 3.12 5.91 0.44
CA ARG A 26 3.96 4.83 0.95
C ARG A 26 3.93 4.86 2.47
N LEU A 27 3.66 3.73 3.09
CA LEU A 27 3.72 3.56 4.53
C LEU A 27 4.52 2.30 4.85
N GLU A 28 5.53 2.44 5.69
CA GLU A 28 6.31 1.31 6.16
C GLU A 28 5.53 0.66 7.31
N LEU A 29 5.26 -0.66 7.20
CA LEU A 29 4.73 -1.43 8.33
C LEU A 29 5.90 -1.78 9.24
N ALA A 30 5.75 -1.56 10.55
CA ALA A 30 6.75 -2.00 11.51
C ALA A 30 6.92 -3.53 11.45
N ALA A 31 8.18 -3.97 11.42
CA ALA A 31 8.60 -5.34 11.11
C ALA A 31 8.11 -6.41 12.10
N ASP A 32 7.48 -6.00 13.20
CA ASP A 32 6.94 -6.89 14.24
C ASP A 32 5.67 -7.61 13.79
N SER A 33 5.09 -7.17 12.66
CA SER A 33 3.90 -7.76 12.07
C SER A 33 4.30 -8.73 10.96
N ASN A 34 4.58 -9.98 11.32
CA ASN A 34 4.66 -11.08 10.36
C ASN A 34 3.26 -11.36 9.77
N ALA A 35 2.76 -10.43 8.97
CA ALA A 35 1.50 -10.54 8.25
C ALA A 35 1.73 -11.45 7.03
N ASN A 36 1.11 -12.64 7.08
CA ASN A 36 1.20 -13.71 6.09
C ASN A 36 1.36 -13.21 4.65
N GLY A 37 2.54 -13.46 4.06
CA GLY A 37 2.80 -13.33 2.63
C GLY A 37 3.32 -11.98 2.14
N TYR A 38 3.43 -10.96 3.00
CA TYR A 38 4.20 -9.75 2.70
C TYR A 38 5.55 -9.85 3.41
N PRO A 39 6.70 -9.65 2.73
CA PRO A 39 7.97 -9.56 3.45
C PRO A 39 7.83 -8.43 4.46
N ALA A 40 8.20 -8.67 5.72
CA ALA A 40 8.01 -7.78 6.89
C ALA A 40 8.68 -6.38 6.77
N SER A 41 9.18 -6.05 5.58
CA SER A 41 9.88 -4.84 5.19
C SER A 41 9.36 -4.26 3.87
N ALA A 42 8.26 -4.78 3.31
CA ALA A 42 7.63 -4.18 2.13
C ALA A 42 6.72 -3.02 2.55
N PRO A 43 6.90 -1.83 1.95
CA PRO A 43 5.94 -0.74 2.13
C PRO A 43 4.56 -1.15 1.63
N VAL A 44 3.53 -0.81 2.41
CA VAL A 44 2.17 -0.75 1.85
C VAL A 44 2.04 0.49 0.99
N ARG A 45 1.37 0.33 -0.14
CA ARG A 45 1.14 1.42 -1.09
C ARG A 45 -0.33 1.77 -1.19
N VAL A 46 -0.61 3.05 -1.41
CA VAL A 46 -1.96 3.61 -1.58
C VAL A 46 -2.02 4.42 -2.86
N CYS A 47 -3.06 4.23 -3.65
CA CYS A 47 -3.20 4.93 -4.93
C CYS A 47 -3.55 6.42 -4.72
N PRO A 48 -3.23 7.30 -5.69
CA PRO A 48 -3.49 8.74 -5.59
C PRO A 48 -4.97 9.06 -5.34
N SER A 49 -5.87 8.26 -5.91
CA SER A 49 -7.31 8.43 -5.71
C SER A 49 -7.70 8.25 -4.24
N CYS A 50 -7.22 7.20 -3.57
CA CYS A 50 -7.54 6.98 -2.16
C CYS A 50 -6.88 8.02 -1.24
N ILE A 51 -5.71 8.54 -1.60
CA ILE A 51 -5.07 9.64 -0.87
C ILE A 51 -5.89 10.93 -0.98
N GLY A 52 -6.39 11.24 -2.19
CA GLY A 52 -7.24 12.42 -2.41
C GLY A 52 -8.63 12.29 -1.79
N THR A 53 -9.20 11.08 -1.74
CA THR A 53 -10.54 10.83 -1.18
C THR A 53 -10.54 10.74 0.35
N HIS A 54 -9.51 10.14 0.95
CA HIS A 54 -9.47 9.89 2.40
C HIS A 54 -8.40 10.75 3.07
N THR A 55 -8.81 11.76 3.82
CA THR A 55 -7.89 12.57 4.65
C THR A 55 -7.15 11.73 5.70
N ASN A 56 -7.74 10.61 6.14
CA ASN A 56 -7.16 9.63 7.06
C ASN A 56 -6.66 8.35 6.37
N TRP A 57 -6.21 8.44 5.11
CA TRP A 57 -5.78 7.28 4.32
C TRP A 57 -4.71 6.43 5.01
N GLN A 58 -3.85 7.02 5.84
CA GLN A 58 -2.78 6.29 6.57
C GLN A 58 -3.37 5.27 7.56
N SER A 59 -4.35 5.69 8.37
CA SER A 59 -5.04 4.82 9.33
C SER A 59 -5.86 3.73 8.62
N LEU A 60 -6.48 4.08 7.48
CA LEU A 60 -7.18 3.11 6.63
C LEU A 60 -6.20 2.10 6.04
N ALA A 61 -5.04 2.54 5.56
CA ALA A 61 -4.01 1.67 5.01
C ALA A 61 -3.50 0.66 6.05
N LEU A 62 -3.22 1.12 7.28
CA LEU A 62 -2.84 0.24 8.40
C LEU A 62 -3.94 -0.77 8.73
N SER A 63 -5.19 -0.32 8.79
CA SER A 63 -6.34 -1.18 9.10
C SER A 63 -6.63 -2.20 8.00
N SER A 64 -6.42 -1.84 6.73
CA SER A 64 -6.56 -2.76 5.60
C SER A 64 -5.40 -3.73 5.50
N ALA A 65 -4.18 -3.32 5.89
CA ALA A 65 -3.01 -4.18 5.93
C ALA A 65 -3.12 -5.25 7.03
N SER A 66 -3.65 -4.90 8.20
CA SER A 66 -3.88 -5.85 9.30
C SER A 66 -5.04 -6.82 9.06
N LYS A 67 -6.01 -6.47 8.21
CA LYS A 67 -7.13 -7.34 7.80
C LYS A 67 -6.75 -8.45 6.82
N ALA A 68 -5.56 -8.41 6.23
CA ALA A 68 -5.06 -9.49 5.37
C ALA A 68 -4.52 -10.70 6.18
N SER A 69 -4.82 -10.77 7.49
CA SER A 69 -4.45 -11.85 8.42
C SER A 69 -5.41 -13.03 8.35
#